data_AF-A0A1C5T658-F1
#
_entry.id   AF-A0A1C5T658-F1
#
_cell.length_a   1.000
_cell.length_b   1.000
_cell.length_c   1.000
_cell.angle_alpha   90.00
_cell.angle_beta   90.00
_cell.angle_gamma   90.00
#
_symmetry.space_group_name_H-M   'P 1'
#
loop_
_entity.id
_entity.type
_entity.pdbx_description
1 polymer ?
#
loop_
_entity_poly.entity_id
_entity_poly.type
_entity_poly.pdbx_seq_one_letter_code
_entity_poly.pdbx_strand_id
1 'polypeptide(L)'
;MNIDTHLKQLLEKETHIHLAEIRALYQDLDRKFGLHASSVPIFFSYDEGLLGSYTQAGHHEKEHFCFSLLFIGYAVKNPLQRSDRIDLYKHEYAHYMQYHMEIPAKYHWQPGIHGSAWKYCCSLVGAAPTPYYKVGEGLMKHDYQKALNNPIHDKTIPVRDRYRQEREYQNTKNRTIQYKVNDVVRHPKFGEGIVEEIVQLESSVRLHIRFQDELKKIDQKWLLKTGRKK
;
A
#
# COMPACT_ATOMS: atom_id res chain seq x y z
N MET A 1 14.12 0.79 12.67
CA MET A 1 14.37 0.24 11.33
C MET A 1 15.45 1.08 10.68
N ASN A 2 16.50 0.45 10.16
CA ASN A 2 17.56 1.17 9.44
C ASN A 2 17.20 1.17 7.96
N ILE A 3 16.68 2.30 7.48
CA ILE A 3 16.65 2.58 6.04
C ILE A 3 18.11 2.68 5.63
N ASP A 4 18.48 1.98 4.56
CA ASP A 4 19.81 2.06 3.98
C ASP A 4 20.17 3.53 3.74
N THR A 5 21.32 3.97 4.25
CA THR A 5 21.74 5.38 4.22
C THR A 5 21.82 5.91 2.79
N HIS A 6 22.23 5.06 1.84
CA HIS A 6 22.31 5.43 0.44
C HIS A 6 20.91 5.61 -0.18
N LEU A 7 19.99 4.67 0.06
CA LEU A 7 18.60 4.80 -0.35
C LEU A 7 17.95 6.06 0.23
N LYS A 8 18.16 6.35 1.52
CA LYS A 8 17.63 7.56 2.16
C LYS A 8 18.07 8.82 1.43
N GLN A 9 19.36 8.94 1.10
CA GLN A 9 19.90 10.08 0.37
C GLN A 9 19.33 10.21 -1.05
N LEU A 10 19.08 9.09 -1.74
CA LEU A 10 18.42 9.11 -3.04
C LEU A 10 16.99 9.65 -2.93
N LEU A 11 16.23 9.14 -1.95
CA LEU A 11 14.84 9.57 -1.71
C LEU A 11 14.74 11.04 -1.29
N GLU A 12 15.67 11.54 -0.47
CA GLU A 12 15.71 12.97 -0.09
C GLU A 12 15.90 13.87 -1.31
N LYS A 13 16.72 13.45 -2.27
CA LYS A 13 16.90 14.18 -3.53
C LYS A 13 15.65 14.18 -4.39
N GLU A 14 14.72 13.25 -4.23
CA GLU A 14 13.47 13.20 -5.00
C GLU A 14 12.36 14.09 -4.44
N THR A 15 12.50 14.58 -3.20
CA THR A 15 11.46 15.39 -2.52
C THR A 15 11.01 16.60 -3.33
N HIS A 16 11.92 17.30 -4.00
CA HIS A 16 11.58 18.46 -4.83
C HIS A 16 10.72 18.08 -6.06
N ILE A 17 10.91 16.88 -6.61
CA ILE A 17 10.13 16.37 -7.75
C ILE A 17 8.71 16.07 -7.29
N HIS A 18 8.56 15.34 -6.18
CA HIS A 18 7.25 15.03 -5.61
C HIS A 18 6.52 16.29 -5.16
N LEU A 19 7.22 17.23 -4.53
CA LEU A 19 6.66 18.50 -4.10
C LEU A 19 6.10 19.27 -5.31
N ALA A 20 6.85 19.37 -6.41
CA ALA A 20 6.39 20.02 -7.63
C ALA A 20 5.17 19.31 -8.24
N GLU A 21 5.17 17.97 -8.29
CA GLU A 21 4.06 17.16 -8.81
C GLU A 21 2.77 17.38 -7.99
N ILE A 22 2.87 17.35 -6.65
CA ILE A 22 1.73 17.56 -5.75
C ILE A 22 1.23 19.00 -5.84
N ARG A 23 2.14 19.99 -5.83
CA ARG A 23 1.75 21.41 -5.91
C ARG A 23 1.03 21.73 -7.21
N ALA A 24 1.52 21.25 -8.35
CA ALA A 24 0.86 21.45 -9.64
C ALA A 24 -0.55 20.84 -9.65
N LEU A 25 -0.70 19.59 -9.18
CA LEU A 25 -2.00 18.93 -9.08
C LEU A 25 -2.94 19.69 -8.14
N TYR A 26 -2.46 20.14 -6.98
CA TYR A 26 -3.30 20.82 -6.00
C TYR A 26 -3.72 22.20 -6.50
N GLN A 27 -2.86 22.91 -7.24
CA GLN A 27 -3.24 24.17 -7.89
C GLN A 27 -4.36 23.99 -8.92
N ASP A 28 -4.34 22.89 -9.68
CA ASP A 28 -5.42 22.56 -10.62
C ASP A 28 -6.75 22.28 -9.91
N LEU A 29 -6.69 21.51 -8.82
CA LEU A 29 -7.88 21.20 -8.01
C LEU A 29 -8.39 22.43 -7.25
N ASP A 30 -7.50 23.24 -6.69
CA ASP A 30 -7.80 24.50 -6.00
C ASP A 30 -8.59 25.43 -6.90
N ARG A 31 -8.13 25.63 -8.16
CA ARG A 31 -8.85 26.43 -9.15
C ARG A 31 -10.23 25.86 -9.49
N LYS A 32 -10.37 24.53 -9.52
CA LYS A 32 -11.63 23.86 -9.83
C LYS A 32 -12.66 23.99 -8.71
N PHE A 33 -12.22 23.98 -7.46
CA PHE A 33 -13.11 23.92 -6.29
C PHE A 33 -13.14 25.19 -5.43
N GLY A 34 -12.35 26.21 -5.78
CA GLY A 34 -12.25 27.45 -5.00
C GLY A 34 -11.55 27.24 -3.64
N LEU A 35 -10.50 26.42 -3.63
CA LEU A 35 -9.78 25.97 -2.43
C LEU A 35 -8.31 26.39 -2.45
N HIS A 36 -7.57 26.10 -1.37
CA HIS A 36 -6.18 26.55 -1.18
C HIS A 36 -5.24 25.46 -0.64
N ALA A 37 -5.48 24.18 -0.96
CA ALA A 37 -4.64 23.07 -0.49
C ALA A 37 -3.19 23.20 -0.99
N SER A 38 -2.97 23.81 -2.15
CA SER A 38 -1.64 24.07 -2.70
C SER A 38 -0.79 25.05 -1.89
N SER A 39 -1.36 25.70 -0.86
CA SER A 39 -0.62 26.55 0.09
C SER A 39 -0.26 25.83 1.39
N VAL A 40 -0.94 24.72 1.72
CA VAL A 40 -0.73 23.96 2.95
C VAL A 40 0.66 23.30 2.94
N PRO A 41 1.43 23.29 4.04
CA PRO A 41 2.71 22.61 4.13
C PRO A 41 2.66 21.13 3.69
N ILE A 42 3.68 20.66 2.99
CA ILE A 42 3.82 19.26 2.56
C ILE A 42 5.13 18.73 3.11
N PHE A 43 5.05 17.64 3.87
CA PHE A 43 6.19 16.94 4.43
C PHE A 43 6.35 15.57 3.78
N PHE A 44 7.58 15.05 3.87
CA PHE A 44 7.91 13.72 3.42
C PHE A 44 8.42 12.89 4.59
N SER A 45 7.85 11.69 4.76
CA SER A 45 8.22 10.77 5.81
C SER A 45 8.82 9.49 5.23
N TYR A 46 9.14 8.56 6.12
CA TYR A 46 9.52 7.19 5.79
C TYR A 46 8.65 6.18 6.53
N ASP A 47 7.35 6.49 6.66
CA ASP A 47 6.38 5.57 7.26
C ASP A 47 6.20 4.33 6.37
N GLU A 48 6.12 3.15 6.96
CA GLU A 48 5.91 1.87 6.26
C GLU A 48 4.47 1.37 6.30
N GLY A 49 3.65 1.94 7.18
CA GLY A 49 2.24 1.62 7.33
C GLY A 49 1.32 2.61 6.64
N LEU A 50 1.79 3.83 6.37
CA LEU A 50 1.02 4.92 5.77
C LEU A 50 1.60 5.40 4.44
N LEU A 51 0.78 5.48 3.39
CA LEU A 51 1.21 6.08 2.11
C LEU A 51 1.19 7.61 2.18
N GLY A 52 0.12 8.14 2.75
CA GLY A 52 -0.21 9.54 2.78
C GLY A 52 -1.12 9.86 3.95
N SER A 53 -1.12 11.13 4.33
CA SER A 53 -2.04 11.68 5.31
C SER A 53 -2.22 13.17 5.07
N TYR A 54 -3.43 13.63 5.36
CA TYR A 54 -3.74 15.03 5.61
C TYR A 54 -4.06 15.20 7.09
N THR A 55 -3.43 16.19 7.70
CA THR A 55 -3.64 16.55 9.10
C THR A 55 -4.26 17.94 9.15
N GLN A 56 -5.46 18.05 9.74
CA GLN A 56 -6.10 19.32 10.01
C GLN A 56 -5.38 20.07 11.15
N ALA A 57 -5.38 21.40 11.13
CA ALA A 57 -4.91 22.18 12.27
C ALA A 57 -5.72 21.86 13.55
N GLY A 58 -5.03 21.53 14.63
CA GLY A 58 -5.64 21.19 15.91
C GLY A 58 -4.61 20.60 16.89
N HIS A 59 -4.90 20.60 18.20
CA HIS A 59 -4.08 19.96 19.24
C HIS A 59 -2.56 20.20 19.13
N HIS A 60 -2.15 21.46 18.96
CA HIS A 60 -0.74 21.89 18.79
C HIS A 60 -0.07 21.46 17.48
N GLU A 61 -0.82 20.88 16.55
CA GLU A 61 -0.35 20.49 15.22
C GLU A 61 -0.84 21.49 14.17
N LYS A 62 0.08 21.92 13.30
CA LYS A 62 -0.25 22.77 12.16
C LYS A 62 -0.81 21.90 11.04
N GLU A 63 -1.75 22.45 10.29
CA GLU A 63 -2.28 21.79 9.10
C GLU A 63 -1.15 21.44 8.12
N HIS A 64 -1.14 20.21 7.62
CA HIS A 64 -0.15 19.77 6.65
C HIS A 64 -0.59 18.49 5.92
N PHE A 65 0.08 18.21 4.81
CA PHE A 65 0.10 16.90 4.18
C PHE A 65 1.41 16.18 4.50
N CYS A 66 1.38 14.87 4.60
CA CYS A 66 2.57 14.04 4.72
C CYS A 66 2.48 12.83 3.78
N PHE A 67 3.52 12.58 2.99
CA PHE A 67 3.62 11.42 2.11
C PHE A 67 4.89 10.63 2.38
N SER A 68 4.81 9.30 2.37
CA SER A 68 5.97 8.45 2.63
C SER A 68 6.78 8.19 1.35
N LEU A 69 8.06 8.57 1.38
CA LEU A 69 9.02 8.34 0.30
C LEU A 69 9.29 6.85 0.07
N LEU A 70 8.99 5.98 1.04
CA LEU A 70 9.10 4.53 0.87
C LEU A 70 8.08 3.98 -0.14
N PHE A 71 7.05 4.75 -0.51
CA PHE A 71 6.07 4.38 -1.52
C PHE A 71 6.16 5.24 -2.78
N ILE A 72 6.23 6.56 -2.62
CA ILE A 72 6.17 7.46 -3.77
C ILE A 72 7.53 7.63 -4.47
N GLY A 73 8.64 7.39 -3.77
CA GLY A 73 9.99 7.59 -4.28
C GLY A 73 10.32 6.70 -5.47
N TYR A 74 11.05 7.24 -6.43
CA TYR A 74 11.47 6.52 -7.65
C TYR A 74 12.59 5.52 -7.36
N ALA A 75 13.45 5.79 -6.37
CA ALA A 75 14.57 4.92 -6.00
C ALA A 75 14.16 3.64 -5.27
N VAL A 76 12.88 3.48 -4.87
CA VAL A 76 12.42 2.25 -4.21
C VAL A 76 12.32 1.09 -5.21
N LYS A 77 12.43 -0.15 -4.72
CA LYS A 77 12.46 -1.34 -5.58
C LYS A 77 11.22 -1.52 -6.47
N ASN A 78 10.05 -1.09 -6.00
CA ASN A 78 8.79 -1.15 -6.73
C ASN A 78 8.04 0.18 -6.52
N PRO A 79 8.41 1.25 -7.24
CA PRO A 79 7.79 2.55 -7.04
C PRO A 79 6.33 2.51 -7.48
N LEU A 80 5.49 3.32 -6.83
CA LEU A 80 4.13 3.53 -7.32
C LEU A 80 4.17 4.10 -8.74
N GLN A 81 3.30 3.60 -9.60
CA GLN A 81 3.13 4.16 -10.93
C GLN A 81 2.65 5.60 -10.84
N ARG A 82 2.88 6.40 -11.89
CA ARG A 82 2.45 7.81 -11.89
C ARG A 82 0.96 7.96 -11.61
N SER A 83 0.11 7.15 -12.25
CA SER A 83 -1.35 7.17 -12.02
C SER A 83 -1.71 6.91 -10.56
N ASP A 84 -0.99 6.00 -9.91
CA ASP A 84 -1.21 5.63 -8.52
C ASP A 84 -0.75 6.72 -7.54
N ARG A 85 0.37 7.38 -7.83
CA ARG A 85 0.79 8.56 -7.05
C ARG A 85 -0.21 9.70 -7.18
N ILE A 86 -0.69 9.98 -8.39
CA ILE A 86 -1.71 11.02 -8.60
C ILE A 86 -3.01 10.67 -7.87
N ASP A 87 -3.44 9.41 -7.89
CA ASP A 87 -4.59 8.94 -7.11
C ASP A 87 -4.38 9.15 -5.61
N LEU A 88 -3.22 8.77 -5.06
CA LEU A 88 -2.84 9.01 -3.68
C LEU A 88 -2.89 10.51 -3.31
N TYR A 89 -2.33 11.38 -4.14
CA TYR A 89 -2.35 12.82 -3.85
C TYR A 89 -3.77 13.38 -3.85
N LYS A 90 -4.63 12.92 -4.80
CA LYS A 90 -6.05 13.28 -4.83
C LYS A 90 -6.82 12.72 -3.64
N HIS A 91 -6.45 11.52 -3.17
CA HIS A 91 -7.02 10.92 -1.97
C HIS A 91 -6.80 11.84 -0.76
N GLU A 92 -5.57 12.30 -0.54
CA GLU A 92 -5.28 13.22 0.56
C GLU A 92 -5.91 14.60 0.34
N TYR A 93 -5.98 15.08 -0.90
CA TYR A 93 -6.74 16.30 -1.22
C TYR A 93 -8.22 16.16 -0.87
N ALA A 94 -8.82 14.98 -1.06
CA ALA A 94 -10.21 14.73 -0.68
C ALA A 94 -10.42 14.81 0.84
N HIS A 95 -9.44 14.42 1.66
CA HIS A 95 -9.46 14.69 3.11
C HIS A 95 -9.43 16.18 3.40
N TYR A 96 -8.57 16.96 2.72
CA TYR A 96 -8.59 18.41 2.85
C TYR A 96 -9.95 19.02 2.46
N MET A 97 -10.51 18.62 1.31
CA MET A 97 -11.84 19.08 0.88
C MET A 97 -12.91 18.80 1.93
N GLN A 98 -12.83 17.67 2.63
CA GLN A 98 -13.83 17.30 3.63
C GLN A 98 -14.01 18.39 4.70
N TYR A 99 -12.93 19.08 5.07
CA TYR A 99 -12.93 20.09 6.14
C TYR A 99 -13.06 21.52 5.62
N HIS A 100 -12.70 21.78 4.37
CA HIS A 100 -12.62 23.14 3.81
C HIS A 100 -13.70 23.46 2.77
N MET A 101 -14.53 22.48 2.40
CA MET A 101 -15.63 22.64 1.45
C MET A 101 -16.98 22.42 2.15
N GLU A 102 -18.01 23.16 1.73
CA GLU A 102 -19.38 22.89 2.16
C GLU A 102 -19.89 21.59 1.52
N ILE A 103 -20.18 20.58 2.34
CA ILE A 103 -20.63 19.26 1.87
C ILE A 103 -22.14 19.15 2.03
N PRO A 104 -22.88 18.76 0.97
CA PRO A 104 -24.32 18.56 1.04
C PRO A 104 -24.74 17.62 2.18
N ALA A 105 -25.79 17.99 2.92
CA ALA A 105 -26.30 17.26 4.10
C ALA A 105 -26.44 15.74 3.88
N LYS A 106 -26.89 15.34 2.69
CA LYS A 106 -27.08 13.93 2.31
C LYS A 106 -25.79 13.09 2.31
N TYR A 107 -24.61 13.69 2.35
CA TYR A 107 -23.32 12.99 2.40
C TYR A 107 -22.70 12.96 3.80
N HIS A 108 -23.45 13.28 4.86
CA HIS A 108 -22.99 13.17 6.26
C HIS A 108 -23.53 11.94 7.01
N TRP A 109 -24.07 10.96 6.29
CA TRP A 109 -24.72 9.78 6.88
C TRP A 109 -23.76 8.79 7.56
N GLN A 110 -22.47 8.79 7.21
CA GLN A 110 -21.45 7.99 7.87
C GLN A 110 -20.27 8.86 8.33
N PRO A 111 -20.02 8.96 9.64
CA PRO A 111 -18.86 9.68 10.17
C PRO A 111 -17.58 8.86 10.01
N GLY A 112 -16.43 9.52 10.21
CA GLY A 112 -15.10 8.90 10.18
C GLY A 112 -14.13 9.61 9.24
N ILE A 113 -12.85 9.22 9.31
CA ILE A 113 -11.78 9.69 8.43
C ILE A 113 -12.16 9.39 6.97
N HIS A 114 -12.55 8.14 6.68
CA HIS A 114 -13.07 7.75 5.37
C HIS A 114 -14.61 7.70 5.34
N GLY A 115 -15.26 8.65 6.00
CA GLY A 115 -16.72 8.75 6.07
C GLY A 115 -17.39 9.05 4.71
N SER A 116 -18.72 9.17 4.71
CA SER A 116 -19.48 9.46 3.48
C SER A 116 -19.12 10.83 2.87
N ALA A 117 -18.75 11.78 3.71
CA ALA A 117 -18.32 13.13 3.32
C ALA A 117 -17.02 13.06 2.51
N TRP A 118 -16.03 12.32 3.02
CA TRP A 118 -14.77 12.05 2.33
C TRP A 118 -14.99 11.35 0.98
N LYS A 119 -15.83 10.30 0.95
CA LYS A 119 -16.13 9.58 -0.30
C LYS A 119 -16.76 10.48 -1.36
N TYR A 120 -17.57 11.44 -0.93
CA TYR A 120 -18.11 12.46 -1.82
C TYR A 120 -16.99 13.30 -2.42
N CYS A 121 -16.06 13.79 -1.61
CA CYS A 121 -14.87 14.48 -2.10
C CYS A 121 -14.05 13.63 -3.09
N CYS A 122 -13.82 12.34 -2.81
CA CYS A 122 -13.17 11.41 -3.74
C CYS A 122 -13.86 11.36 -5.11
N SER A 123 -15.19 11.34 -5.13
CA SER A 123 -15.97 11.33 -6.38
C SER A 123 -15.77 12.58 -7.22
N LEU A 124 -15.51 13.74 -6.60
CA LEU A 124 -15.31 15.01 -7.29
C LEU A 124 -13.92 15.15 -7.92
N VAL A 125 -12.89 14.65 -7.23
CA VAL A 125 -11.49 14.71 -7.68
C VAL A 125 -11.08 13.49 -8.52
N GLY A 126 -11.89 12.44 -8.48
CA GLY A 126 -11.62 11.18 -9.15
C GLY A 126 -10.52 10.38 -8.44
N ALA A 127 -10.63 10.24 -7.11
CA ALA A 127 -9.73 9.43 -6.29
C ALA A 127 -10.41 8.11 -5.88
N ALA A 128 -9.62 7.06 -5.65
CA ALA A 128 -10.13 5.79 -5.14
C ALA A 128 -10.74 5.94 -3.73
N PRO A 129 -12.06 5.66 -3.54
CA PRO A 129 -12.75 5.83 -2.26
C PRO A 129 -12.55 4.62 -1.32
N THR A 130 -11.29 4.21 -1.12
CA THR A 130 -10.89 3.06 -0.29
C THR A 130 -9.90 3.47 0.81
N PRO A 131 -10.04 2.94 2.05
CA PRO A 131 -9.07 3.20 3.11
C PRO A 131 -7.78 2.37 2.98
N TYR A 132 -7.77 1.40 2.06
CA TYR A 132 -6.63 0.53 1.78
C TYR A 132 -6.21 0.69 0.34
N TYR A 133 -4.97 1.07 0.12
CA TYR A 133 -4.42 1.23 -1.20
C TYR A 133 -4.07 -0.13 -1.82
N LYS A 134 -4.38 -0.30 -3.12
CA LYS A 134 -3.91 -1.43 -3.94
C LYS A 134 -3.30 -0.91 -5.25
N VAL A 135 -2.18 -1.52 -5.65
CA VAL A 135 -1.49 -1.20 -6.90
C VAL A 135 -2.45 -1.27 -8.09
N GLY A 136 -2.47 -0.21 -8.90
CA GLY A 136 -3.31 -0.08 -10.08
C GLY A 136 -4.70 0.49 -9.82
N GLU A 137 -5.07 0.83 -8.58
CA GLU A 137 -6.35 1.50 -8.28
C GLU A 137 -6.49 2.83 -9.02
N GLY A 138 -5.42 3.60 -9.19
CA GLY A 138 -5.46 4.87 -9.92
C GLY A 138 -5.78 4.75 -11.42
N LEU A 139 -5.77 3.53 -11.97
CA LEU A 139 -6.17 3.23 -13.35
C LEU A 139 -7.60 2.67 -13.45
N MET A 140 -8.23 2.33 -12.33
CA MET A 140 -9.56 1.72 -12.33
C MET A 140 -10.65 2.77 -12.47
N LYS A 141 -11.71 2.43 -13.20
CA LYS A 141 -12.96 3.21 -13.15
C LYS A 141 -13.70 2.86 -11.87
N HIS A 142 -13.88 3.83 -10.98
CA HIS A 142 -14.64 3.65 -9.75
C HIS A 142 -16.13 3.94 -9.96
N ASP A 143 -16.99 3.06 -9.47
CA ASP A 143 -18.41 3.33 -9.32
C ASP A 143 -18.65 4.14 -8.05
N TYR A 144 -18.59 5.47 -8.18
CA TYR A 144 -18.77 6.38 -7.07
C TYR A 144 -20.17 6.30 -6.47
N GLN A 145 -21.20 6.05 -7.29
CA GLN A 145 -22.57 5.94 -6.77
C GLN A 145 -22.69 4.76 -5.82
N LYS A 146 -22.11 3.61 -6.19
CA LYS A 146 -22.00 2.46 -5.30
C LYS A 146 -21.15 2.76 -4.06
N ALA A 147 -20.01 3.42 -4.23
CA ALA A 147 -19.12 3.75 -3.10
C ALA A 147 -19.79 4.68 -2.07
N LEU A 148 -20.59 5.65 -2.53
CA LEU A 148 -21.32 6.63 -1.73
C LEU A 148 -22.50 6.04 -0.94
N ASN A 149 -22.97 4.85 -1.30
CA ASN A 149 -24.07 4.18 -0.60
C ASN A 149 -23.58 3.05 0.32
N ASN A 150 -22.34 2.57 0.14
CA ASN A 150 -21.80 1.46 0.93
C ASN A 150 -21.11 1.97 2.20
N PRO A 151 -21.37 1.40 3.39
CA PRO A 151 -20.64 1.77 4.60
C PRO A 151 -19.19 1.27 4.56
N ILE A 152 -18.25 2.08 5.03
CA ILE A 152 -16.92 1.62 5.46
C ILE A 152 -17.00 1.11 6.90
N HIS A 153 -16.45 -0.09 7.13
CA HIS A 153 -16.44 -0.73 8.45
C HIS A 153 -15.36 -0.13 9.37
N ASP A 154 -14.15 0.09 8.85
CA ASP A 154 -13.04 0.67 9.59
C ASP A 154 -12.85 2.14 9.21
N LYS A 155 -13.27 3.02 10.12
CA LYS A 155 -13.50 4.45 9.84
C LYS A 155 -12.37 5.35 10.33
N THR A 156 -11.39 4.80 11.04
CA THR A 156 -10.37 5.56 11.78
C THR A 156 -8.95 5.32 11.27
N ILE A 157 -8.79 4.44 10.29
CA ILE A 157 -7.49 4.21 9.66
C ILE A 157 -7.20 5.30 8.64
N PRO A 158 -5.96 5.80 8.53
CA PRO A 158 -5.52 6.54 7.35
C PRO A 158 -5.26 5.56 6.19
N VAL A 159 -4.81 6.05 5.04
CA VAL A 159 -4.47 5.18 3.90
C VAL A 159 -3.30 4.27 4.21
N ARG A 160 -3.55 2.95 4.18
CA ARG A 160 -2.53 1.92 4.42
C ARG A 160 -2.11 1.19 3.16
N ASP A 161 -0.83 0.80 3.07
CA ASP A 161 -0.35 -0.08 2.00
C ASP A 161 -0.71 -1.53 2.32
N ARG A 162 -1.86 -1.96 1.78
CA ARG A 162 -2.29 -3.34 1.90
C ARG A 162 -1.43 -4.29 1.07
N TYR A 163 -0.91 -3.84 -0.07
CA TYR A 163 -0.09 -4.67 -0.95
C TYR A 163 1.21 -5.08 -0.29
N ARG A 164 1.92 -4.13 0.33
CA ARG A 164 3.14 -4.44 1.08
C ARG A 164 2.85 -5.32 2.29
N GLN A 165 1.85 -5.01 3.11
CA GLN A 165 1.49 -5.84 4.27
C GLN A 165 1.13 -7.27 3.88
N GLU A 166 0.32 -7.45 2.82
CA GLU A 166 0.00 -8.78 2.31
C GLU A 166 1.24 -9.48 1.76
N ARG A 167 2.12 -8.80 1.02
CA ARG A 167 3.38 -9.40 0.54
C ARG A 167 4.31 -9.77 1.68
N GLU A 168 4.50 -8.92 2.67
CA GLU A 168 5.33 -9.18 3.82
C GLU A 168 4.76 -10.32 4.66
N TYR A 169 3.45 -10.32 4.90
CA TYR A 169 2.79 -11.44 5.56
C TYR A 169 2.99 -12.75 4.78
N GLN A 170 2.80 -12.74 3.46
CA GLN A 170 3.05 -13.92 2.62
C GLN A 170 4.53 -14.29 2.57
N ASN A 171 5.45 -13.33 2.54
CA ASN A 171 6.89 -13.56 2.52
C ASN A 171 7.36 -14.15 3.85
N THR A 172 6.94 -13.58 4.98
CA THR A 172 7.17 -14.12 6.32
C THR A 172 6.64 -15.54 6.40
N LYS A 173 5.40 -15.78 5.95
CA LYS A 173 4.84 -17.14 5.87
C LYS A 173 5.65 -18.08 4.98
N ASN A 174 6.17 -17.59 3.85
CA ASN A 174 7.02 -18.37 2.94
C ASN A 174 8.45 -18.57 3.47
N ARG A 175 8.91 -17.76 4.42
CA ARG A 175 10.22 -17.86 5.09
C ARG A 175 10.17 -18.74 6.34
N THR A 176 9.01 -18.88 6.97
CA THR A 176 8.81 -19.79 8.10
C THR A 176 9.05 -21.21 7.61
N ILE A 177 10.12 -21.84 8.09
CA ILE A 177 10.47 -23.22 7.75
C ILE A 177 9.37 -24.15 8.29
N GLN A 178 8.68 -24.87 7.40
CA GLN A 178 7.60 -25.80 7.75
C GLN A 178 8.04 -27.27 7.75
N TYR A 179 9.27 -27.55 7.33
CA TYR A 179 9.84 -28.89 7.19
C TYR A 179 11.11 -29.01 8.02
N LYS A 180 11.49 -30.22 8.38
CA LYS A 180 12.76 -30.55 9.05
C LYS A 180 13.60 -31.45 8.14
N VAL A 181 14.91 -31.44 8.38
CA VAL A 181 15.81 -32.42 7.78
C VAL A 181 15.34 -33.82 8.22
N ASN A 182 15.34 -34.76 7.28
CA ASN A 182 14.77 -36.10 7.36
C ASN A 182 13.24 -36.20 7.29
N ASP A 183 12.52 -35.10 7.04
CA ASP A 183 11.09 -35.19 6.75
C ASP A 183 10.87 -35.94 5.42
N VAL A 184 9.90 -36.87 5.43
CA VAL A 184 9.43 -37.56 4.23
C VAL A 184 8.39 -36.69 3.53
N VAL A 185 8.64 -36.37 2.27
CA VAL A 185 7.76 -35.55 1.42
C VAL A 185 7.37 -36.31 0.17
N ARG A 186 6.12 -36.15 -0.27
CA ARG A 186 5.60 -36.82 -1.47
C ARG A 186 5.48 -35.84 -2.62
N HIS A 187 6.13 -36.16 -3.74
CA HIS A 187 6.06 -35.39 -4.97
C HIS A 187 5.27 -36.14 -6.06
N PRO A 188 4.28 -35.51 -6.71
CA PRO A 188 3.45 -36.14 -7.74
C PRO A 188 4.21 -36.84 -8.87
N LYS A 189 5.39 -36.32 -9.25
CA LYS A 189 6.24 -36.88 -10.31
C LYS A 189 7.32 -37.85 -9.81
N PHE A 190 7.84 -37.65 -8.59
CA PHE A 190 9.06 -38.31 -8.13
C PHE A 190 8.82 -39.30 -6.98
N GLY A 191 7.57 -39.44 -6.52
CA GLY A 191 7.24 -40.32 -5.42
C GLY A 191 7.63 -39.74 -4.06
N GLU A 192 7.98 -40.60 -3.11
CA GLU A 192 8.45 -40.20 -1.80
C GLU A 192 9.94 -39.82 -1.85
N GLY A 193 10.29 -38.75 -1.14
CA GLY A 193 11.65 -38.30 -1.00
C GLY A 193 11.92 -37.78 0.40
N ILE A 194 13.19 -37.69 0.76
CA ILE A 194 13.66 -37.27 2.09
C ILE A 194 14.32 -35.89 1.98
N VAL A 195 13.95 -34.96 2.85
CA VAL A 195 14.60 -33.64 2.92
C VAL A 195 16.01 -33.81 3.49
N GLU A 196 17.04 -33.57 2.67
CA GLU A 196 18.45 -33.63 3.10
C GLU A 196 18.95 -32.27 3.62
N GLU A 197 18.51 -31.17 3.01
CA GLU A 197 18.98 -29.83 3.36
C GLU A 197 17.86 -28.80 3.22
N ILE A 198 17.90 -27.78 4.09
CA ILE A 198 16.97 -26.66 4.09
C ILE A 198 17.77 -25.37 3.97
N VAL A 199 17.57 -24.67 2.85
CA VAL A 199 18.21 -23.38 2.58
C VAL A 199 17.17 -22.28 2.72
N GLN A 200 17.33 -21.42 3.73
CA GLN A 200 16.49 -20.24 3.89
C GLN A 200 16.97 -19.11 2.97
N LEU A 201 16.10 -18.65 2.08
CA LEU A 201 16.34 -17.53 1.19
C LEU A 201 15.60 -16.28 1.70
N GLU A 202 15.87 -15.11 1.11
CA GLU A 202 15.25 -13.84 1.54
C GLU A 202 13.73 -13.84 1.53
N SER A 203 13.09 -14.59 0.62
CA SER A 203 11.62 -14.59 0.44
C SER A 203 11.00 -15.98 0.32
N SER A 204 11.79 -17.04 0.49
CA SER A 204 11.31 -18.43 0.46
C SER A 204 12.24 -19.39 1.19
N VAL A 205 11.84 -20.66 1.30
CA VAL A 205 12.70 -21.74 1.80
C VAL A 205 12.81 -22.77 0.69
N ARG A 206 14.05 -23.12 0.35
CA ARG A 206 14.37 -24.13 -0.64
C ARG A 206 14.76 -25.42 0.07
N LEU A 207 14.07 -26.49 -0.28
CA LEU A 207 14.34 -27.84 0.22
C LEU A 207 15.16 -28.59 -0.82
N HIS A 208 16.26 -29.19 -0.39
CA HIS A 208 16.97 -30.18 -1.19
C HIS A 208 16.45 -31.55 -0.76
N ILE A 209 15.79 -32.24 -1.69
CA ILE A 209 15.06 -33.48 -1.42
C ILE A 209 15.64 -34.58 -2.28
N ARG A 210 16.00 -35.69 -1.65
CA ARG A 210 16.44 -36.91 -2.32
C ARG A 210 15.24 -37.75 -2.69
N PHE A 211 15.07 -38.03 -3.98
CA PHE A 211 14.11 -38.98 -4.50
C PHE A 211 14.89 -40.13 -5.13
N GLN A 212 14.88 -41.30 -4.48
CA GLN A 212 15.72 -42.44 -4.90
C GLN A 212 17.19 -41.98 -5.05
N ASP A 213 17.75 -42.01 -6.26
CA ASP A 213 19.13 -41.59 -6.53
C ASP A 213 19.27 -40.10 -6.93
N GLU A 214 18.17 -39.37 -7.13
CA GLU A 214 18.20 -37.98 -7.61
C GLU A 214 17.96 -36.93 -6.51
N LEU A 215 18.81 -35.90 -6.46
CA LEU A 215 18.60 -34.72 -5.61
C LEU A 215 17.81 -33.64 -6.38
N LYS A 216 16.70 -33.16 -5.82
CA LYS A 216 15.89 -32.06 -6.39
C LYS A 216 15.82 -30.89 -5.42
N LYS A 217 15.96 -29.68 -5.97
CA LYS A 217 15.78 -28.42 -5.24
C LYS A 217 14.36 -27.91 -5.46
N ILE A 218 13.51 -27.96 -4.44
CA ILE A 218 12.10 -27.61 -4.53
C ILE A 218 11.78 -26.51 -3.52
N ASP A 219 11.01 -25.51 -3.95
CA ASP A 219 10.55 -24.46 -3.04
C ASP A 219 9.46 -25.03 -2.10
N GLN A 220 9.59 -24.81 -0.79
CA GLN A 220 8.63 -25.33 0.19
C GLN A 220 7.19 -24.87 -0.11
N LYS A 221 7.03 -23.66 -0.68
CA LYS A 221 5.73 -23.10 -1.02
C LYS A 221 5.01 -23.95 -2.06
N TRP A 222 5.76 -24.56 -2.97
CA TRP A 222 5.22 -25.46 -3.98
C TRP A 222 4.68 -26.72 -3.31
N LEU A 223 5.46 -27.32 -2.40
CA LEU A 223 5.07 -28.53 -1.66
C LEU A 223 3.88 -28.31 -0.73
N LEU A 224 3.82 -27.18 -0.03
CA LEU A 224 2.69 -26.82 0.82
C LEU A 224 1.38 -26.62 0.02
N LYS A 225 1.48 -26.16 -1.23
CA LYS A 225 0.31 -25.99 -2.11
C LYS A 225 -0.17 -27.33 -2.68
N THR A 226 0.74 -28.22 -3.05
CA THR A 226 0.39 -29.52 -3.61
C THR A 226 -0.06 -30.51 -2.54
N GLY A 227 0.47 -30.41 -1.32
CA GLY A 227 0.06 -31.24 -0.17
C GLY A 227 -1.33 -30.90 0.41
N ARG A 228 -1.87 -29.70 0.14
CA ARG A 228 -3.22 -29.28 0.58
C ARG A 228 -4.35 -29.70 -0.37
N LYS A 229 -4.04 -30.26 -1.54
CA LYS A 229 -5.05 -30.89 -2.40
C LYS A 229 -5.32 -32.30 -1.88
N LYS A 230 -6.21 -32.41 -0.91
CA LYS A 230 -6.97 -33.61 -0.58
C LYS A 230 -8.42 -33.21 -0.38
#